data_AF-A0A816S441-F1
#
_entry.id   AF-A0A816S441-F1
#
_cell.length_a   1.000
_cell.length_b   1.000
_cell.length_c   1.000
_cell.angle_alpha   90.00
_cell.angle_beta   90.00
_cell.angle_gamma   90.00
#
_symmetry.space_group_name_H-M   'P 1'
#
loop_
_entity.id
_entity.type
_entity.pdbx_description
1 polymer ?
#
loop_
_entity_poly.entity_id
_entity_poly.type
_entity_poly.pdbx_seq_one_letter_code
_entity_poly.pdbx_strand_id
1 'polypeptide(L)'
;MDQGTALLSKQTNDNTFVHFGVSDSVFEKKHKEVVDTLDFVLTDPMKILCLMPPREHTKFLKDLVSCGIKPSEPFLSMMLHYIRESKLVELRTKTRILIPKGRSMMGCMDETNTLEYGQVFVRCSYSTNLSLMSESSPTQDPTLTLDCTPPYNIIGDVVVAKSPCLHPGDVRVLKAIAVTDLNHMTDCIFFPQKGHRPHPNECSGSDLDGDLYFVSWDPELIPPNTYEPMDYTAEEPQALDHEVTIQEITKHFTNYPLNNNVGTISNLHKVFADKEGEKAGSKQCLELAKMFSAAVDFPKTGVEVKIPPHLYVKEYPDFMENQNKLAYKSKTVIGKLFRELKKLGPPSISSTSSTPLSHDKDLVFMGFQNHIELATDYKKSYDSKLRH
;
A
#
# COMPACT_ATOMS: atom_id res chain seq x y z
N MET A 1 3.35 -8.42 0.97
CA MET A 1 4.21 -7.25 1.03
C MET A 1 4.36 -6.92 2.50
N ASP A 2 5.58 -7.16 2.98
CA ASP A 2 6.06 -6.92 4.34
C ASP A 2 5.72 -5.51 4.82
N GLN A 3 5.57 -5.31 6.13
CA GLN A 3 5.27 -4.00 6.72
C GLN A 3 6.36 -2.95 6.40
N GLY A 4 7.56 -3.40 6.03
CA GLY A 4 8.69 -2.54 5.67
C GLY A 4 8.77 -2.09 4.20
N THR A 5 7.95 -2.59 3.27
CA THR A 5 8.02 -2.14 1.86
C THR A 5 6.84 -1.26 1.49
N ALA A 6 7.14 -0.11 0.91
CA ALA A 6 6.12 0.84 0.53
C ALA A 6 5.28 0.37 -0.66
N LEU A 7 3.99 0.70 -0.61
CA LEU A 7 3.04 0.50 -1.70
C LEU A 7 2.56 1.85 -2.20
N LEU A 8 2.78 2.09 -3.49
CA LEU A 8 2.26 3.30 -4.11
C LEU A 8 0.81 3.05 -4.53
N SER A 9 -0.12 3.86 -4.03
CA SER A 9 -1.57 3.66 -4.18
C SER A 9 -2.09 4.28 -5.49
N LYS A 10 -3.29 3.90 -5.96
CA LYS A 10 -3.98 4.59 -7.08
C LYS A 10 -3.98 6.12 -6.93
N GLN A 11 -4.29 6.64 -5.74
CA GLN A 11 -4.38 8.07 -5.51
C GLN A 11 -3.02 8.76 -5.72
N THR A 12 -1.95 8.11 -5.27
CA THR A 12 -0.58 8.64 -5.33
C THR A 12 0.05 8.44 -6.71
N ASN A 13 -0.22 7.30 -7.36
CA ASN A 13 0.30 6.90 -8.67
C ASN A 13 -0.20 7.79 -9.81
N ASP A 14 -1.51 8.05 -9.87
CA ASP A 14 -2.14 8.46 -11.12
C ASP A 14 -1.75 9.89 -11.52
N ASN A 15 -1.66 10.78 -10.54
CA ASN A 15 -1.83 12.21 -10.82
C ASN A 15 -0.93 13.16 -10.05
N THR A 16 -0.21 12.69 -9.04
CA THR A 16 0.76 13.51 -8.32
C THR A 16 2.15 13.26 -8.91
N PHE A 17 2.68 12.02 -8.80
CA PHE A 17 4.00 11.69 -9.36
C PHE A 17 4.11 11.88 -10.88
N VAL A 18 3.10 11.47 -11.65
CA VAL A 18 3.08 11.68 -13.11
C VAL A 18 2.97 13.18 -13.45
N HIS A 19 2.20 13.95 -12.67
CA HIS A 19 2.14 15.41 -12.86
C HIS A 19 3.51 16.06 -12.63
N PHE A 20 4.31 15.55 -11.70
CA PHE A 20 5.66 16.05 -11.48
C PHE A 20 6.70 15.63 -12.53
N GLY A 21 6.31 14.79 -13.50
CA GLY A 21 7.18 14.37 -14.59
C GLY A 21 7.81 12.98 -14.42
N VAL A 22 7.37 12.18 -13.43
CA VAL A 22 7.73 10.76 -13.41
C VAL A 22 7.06 10.05 -14.59
N SER A 23 7.84 9.39 -15.43
CA SER A 23 7.35 8.75 -16.65
C SER A 23 6.39 7.59 -16.35
N ASP A 24 5.31 7.48 -17.14
CA ASP A 24 4.42 6.30 -17.16
C ASP A 24 5.21 4.97 -17.20
N SER A 25 6.30 4.95 -17.97
CA SER A 25 7.14 3.76 -18.16
C SER A 25 7.75 3.21 -16.86
N VAL A 26 8.00 4.08 -15.87
CA VAL A 26 8.50 3.67 -14.54
C VAL A 26 7.45 2.82 -13.82
N PHE A 27 6.19 3.25 -13.84
CA PHE A 27 5.09 2.51 -13.22
C PHE A 27 4.78 1.23 -13.99
N GLU A 28 4.81 1.27 -15.33
CA GLU A 28 4.64 0.09 -16.18
C GLU A 28 5.72 -0.97 -15.90
N LYS A 29 6.98 -0.56 -15.82
CA LYS A 29 8.12 -1.42 -15.44
C LYS A 29 7.94 -2.03 -14.06
N LYS A 30 7.73 -1.21 -13.02
CA LYS A 30 7.59 -1.71 -11.64
C LYS A 30 6.36 -2.61 -11.47
N HIS A 31 5.26 -2.29 -12.14
CA HIS A 31 4.07 -3.14 -12.16
C HIS A 31 4.37 -4.50 -12.80
N LYS A 32 5.07 -4.50 -13.94
CA LYS A 32 5.50 -5.74 -14.61
C LYS A 32 6.43 -6.57 -13.73
N GLU A 33 7.41 -5.95 -13.06
CA GLU A 33 8.31 -6.64 -12.13
C GLU A 33 7.54 -7.36 -11.00
N VAL A 34 6.48 -6.74 -10.47
CA VAL A 34 5.63 -7.39 -9.45
C VAL A 34 4.87 -8.59 -10.04
N VAL A 35 4.28 -8.44 -11.24
CA VAL A 35 3.56 -9.54 -11.90
C VAL A 35 4.50 -10.70 -12.22
N ASP A 36 5.65 -10.40 -12.83
CA ASP A 36 6.67 -11.39 -13.18
C ASP A 36 7.19 -12.08 -11.90
N THR A 37 7.34 -11.34 -10.79
CA THR A 37 7.69 -11.92 -9.49
C THR A 37 6.62 -12.91 -9.02
N LEU A 38 5.33 -12.57 -9.12
CA LEU A 38 4.24 -13.46 -8.71
C LEU A 38 4.17 -14.75 -9.54
N ASP A 39 4.71 -14.78 -10.76
CA ASP A 39 4.76 -16.00 -11.58
C ASP A 39 5.75 -17.05 -11.06
N PHE A 40 6.68 -16.67 -10.19
CA PHE A 40 7.57 -17.61 -9.51
C PHE A 40 6.91 -18.34 -8.34
N VAL A 41 5.62 -18.12 -8.05
CA VAL A 41 4.96 -18.68 -6.86
C VAL A 41 5.01 -20.21 -6.77
N LEU A 42 5.08 -20.91 -7.91
CA LEU A 42 5.17 -22.37 -7.96
C LEU A 42 6.60 -22.89 -8.14
N THR A 43 7.51 -22.09 -8.68
CA THR A 43 8.90 -22.50 -8.92
C THR A 43 9.80 -22.19 -7.73
N ASP A 44 9.55 -21.07 -7.07
CA ASP A 44 10.23 -20.62 -5.85
C ASP A 44 9.19 -19.99 -4.88
N PRO A 45 8.40 -20.82 -4.18
CA PRO A 45 7.39 -20.33 -3.24
C PRO A 45 8.01 -19.55 -2.07
N MET A 46 9.24 -19.90 -1.63
CA MET A 46 9.89 -19.22 -0.50
C MET A 46 10.13 -17.75 -0.82
N LYS A 47 10.64 -17.45 -2.01
CA LYS A 47 10.83 -16.07 -2.48
C LYS A 47 9.56 -15.25 -2.36
N ILE A 48 8.42 -15.80 -2.77
CA ILE A 48 7.14 -15.09 -2.76
C ILE A 48 6.57 -14.94 -1.35
N LEU A 49 6.66 -16.00 -0.54
CA LEU A 49 6.20 -15.96 0.85
C LEU A 49 7.06 -15.02 1.70
N CYS A 50 8.36 -14.89 1.42
CA CYS A 50 9.26 -13.94 2.08
C CYS A 50 8.91 -12.48 1.80
N LEU A 51 8.32 -12.20 0.63
CA LEU A 51 7.79 -10.87 0.31
C LEU A 51 6.45 -10.59 1.00
N MET A 52 5.84 -11.55 1.68
CA MET A 52 4.55 -11.38 2.36
C MET A 52 4.72 -10.94 3.81
N PRO A 53 3.79 -10.11 4.33
CA PRO A 53 3.87 -9.73 5.73
C PRO A 53 3.72 -10.99 6.58
N PRO A 54 4.43 -11.09 7.71
CA PRO A 54 4.42 -12.27 8.56
C PRO A 54 3.04 -12.42 9.22
N ARG A 55 2.12 -13.10 8.53
CA ARG A 55 0.81 -13.51 9.04
C ARG A 55 0.81 -15.01 9.30
N GLU A 56 -0.12 -15.49 10.12
CA GLU A 56 -0.22 -16.91 10.48
C GLU A 56 -0.21 -17.84 9.27
N HIS A 57 -1.02 -17.53 8.24
CA HIS A 57 -1.08 -18.33 7.01
C HIS A 57 0.24 -18.29 6.23
N THR A 58 0.89 -17.13 6.10
CA THR A 58 2.18 -17.03 5.40
C THR A 58 3.28 -17.77 6.15
N LYS A 59 3.30 -17.67 7.49
CA LYS A 59 4.24 -18.40 8.33
C LYS A 59 4.06 -19.91 8.17
N PHE A 60 2.81 -20.39 8.27
CA PHE A 60 2.49 -21.79 8.07
C PHE A 60 2.96 -22.31 6.70
N LEU A 61 2.70 -21.57 5.61
CA LEU A 61 3.16 -21.96 4.29
C LEU A 61 4.70 -21.97 4.16
N LYS A 62 5.40 -21.02 4.79
CA LYS A 62 6.87 -21.03 4.87
C LYS A 62 7.37 -22.27 5.59
N ASP A 63 6.72 -22.65 6.68
CA ASP A 63 7.07 -23.84 7.46
C ASP A 63 6.88 -25.11 6.62
N LEU A 64 5.77 -25.24 5.89
CA LEU A 64 5.53 -26.38 4.97
C LEU A 64 6.65 -26.51 3.93
N VAL A 65 7.01 -25.39 3.27
CA VAL A 65 8.07 -25.40 2.27
C VAL A 65 9.43 -25.70 2.90
N SER A 66 9.71 -25.16 4.09
CA SER A 66 10.95 -25.40 4.84
C SER A 66 11.08 -26.86 5.30
N CYS A 67 9.96 -27.54 5.54
CA CYS A 67 9.90 -28.97 5.81
C CYS A 67 10.06 -29.84 4.54
N GLY A 68 10.26 -29.24 3.37
CA GLY A 68 10.47 -29.96 2.11
C GLY A 68 9.19 -30.33 1.36
N ILE A 69 8.02 -29.84 1.79
CA ILE A 69 6.77 -30.06 1.05
C ILE A 69 6.86 -29.30 -0.28
N LYS A 70 6.69 -30.04 -1.37
CA LYS A 70 6.84 -29.51 -2.73
C LYS A 70 5.57 -28.76 -3.17
N PRO A 71 5.68 -27.71 -4.01
CA PRO A 71 4.52 -27.01 -4.59
C PRO A 71 3.55 -27.88 -5.39
N SER A 72 3.93 -29.13 -5.70
CA SER A 72 3.05 -30.13 -6.31
C SER A 72 2.05 -30.75 -5.32
N GLU A 73 2.26 -30.60 -4.01
CA GLU A 73 1.31 -31.05 -3.00
C GLU A 73 -0.01 -30.25 -3.16
N PRO A 74 -1.18 -30.91 -3.24
CA PRO A 74 -2.43 -30.25 -3.59
C PRO A 74 -2.81 -29.06 -2.72
N PHE A 75 -2.64 -29.15 -1.39
CA PHE A 75 -2.99 -28.08 -0.48
C PHE A 75 -2.07 -26.87 -0.64
N LEU A 76 -0.75 -27.08 -0.65
CA LEU A 76 0.25 -26.04 -0.86
C LEU A 76 0.07 -25.38 -2.24
N SER A 77 -0.11 -26.18 -3.28
CA SER A 77 -0.38 -25.71 -4.64
C SER A 77 -1.59 -24.78 -4.69
N MET A 78 -2.73 -25.22 -4.12
CA MET A 78 -3.96 -24.43 -4.05
C MET A 78 -3.75 -23.11 -3.30
N MET A 79 -3.05 -23.15 -2.16
CA MET A 79 -2.75 -21.95 -1.37
C MET A 79 -1.83 -20.96 -2.12
N LEU A 80 -0.80 -21.45 -2.80
CA LEU A 80 0.11 -20.66 -3.61
C LEU A 80 -0.63 -20.00 -4.79
N HIS A 81 -1.49 -20.74 -5.47
CA HIS A 81 -2.37 -20.18 -6.50
C HIS A 81 -3.29 -19.10 -5.94
N TYR A 82 -3.99 -19.37 -4.84
CA TYR A 82 -4.86 -18.38 -4.19
C TYR A 82 -4.10 -17.09 -3.85
N ILE A 83 -2.88 -17.22 -3.32
CA ILE A 83 -2.03 -16.10 -2.99
C ILE A 83 -1.69 -15.25 -4.22
N ARG A 84 -1.25 -15.88 -5.31
CA ARG A 84 -0.96 -15.19 -6.58
C ARG A 84 -2.19 -14.43 -7.07
N GLU A 85 -3.33 -15.10 -7.12
CA GLU A 85 -4.58 -14.54 -7.62
C GLU A 85 -5.09 -13.38 -6.74
N SER A 86 -5.02 -13.54 -5.42
CA SER A 86 -5.36 -12.48 -4.46
C SER A 86 -4.49 -11.23 -4.69
N LYS A 87 -3.20 -11.40 -4.96
CA LYS A 87 -2.27 -10.30 -5.26
C LYS A 87 -2.53 -9.65 -6.61
N LEU A 88 -2.84 -10.43 -7.65
CA LEU A 88 -3.24 -9.88 -8.95
C LEU A 88 -4.55 -9.07 -8.86
N VAL A 89 -5.52 -9.55 -8.08
CA VAL A 89 -6.76 -8.80 -7.81
C VAL A 89 -6.46 -7.51 -7.04
N GLU A 90 -5.57 -7.54 -6.05
CA GLU A 90 -5.13 -6.34 -5.32
C GLU A 90 -4.45 -5.33 -6.24
N LEU A 91 -3.55 -5.79 -7.13
CA LEU A 91 -2.91 -4.94 -8.14
C LEU A 91 -3.93 -4.34 -9.11
N ARG A 92 -4.91 -5.12 -9.58
CA ARG A 92 -5.96 -4.64 -10.49
C ARG A 92 -6.85 -3.60 -9.82
N THR A 93 -7.35 -3.92 -8.63
CA THR A 93 -8.39 -3.12 -7.95
C THR A 93 -7.81 -1.92 -7.21
N LYS A 94 -6.57 -1.99 -6.71
CA LYS A 94 -5.94 -0.94 -5.89
C LYS A 94 -4.64 -0.37 -6.47
N THR A 95 -4.11 -0.93 -7.56
CA THR A 95 -2.83 -0.53 -8.20
C THR A 95 -1.73 -0.31 -7.17
N ARG A 96 -1.61 -1.26 -6.22
CA ARG A 96 -0.61 -1.21 -5.15
C ARG A 96 0.72 -1.73 -5.69
N ILE A 97 1.48 -0.83 -6.31
CA ILE A 97 2.80 -1.15 -6.88
C ILE A 97 3.81 -1.22 -5.74
N LEU A 98 4.54 -2.32 -5.67
CA LEU A 98 5.62 -2.53 -4.71
C LEU A 98 6.81 -1.65 -5.08
N ILE A 99 7.31 -0.86 -4.12
CA ILE A 99 8.50 -0.04 -4.30
C ILE A 99 9.61 -0.59 -3.38
N PRO A 100 10.55 -1.41 -3.90
CA PRO A 100 11.60 -2.01 -3.07
C PRO A 100 12.48 -0.98 -2.36
N LYS A 101 12.78 0.14 -3.02
CA LYS A 101 13.53 1.28 -2.47
C LYS A 101 12.61 2.31 -1.82
N GLY A 102 11.64 1.83 -1.05
CA GLY A 102 10.75 2.68 -0.28
C GLY A 102 10.10 1.96 0.89
N ARG A 103 9.71 2.72 1.91
CA ARG A 103 9.11 2.22 3.15
C ARG A 103 7.99 3.15 3.62
N SER A 104 7.02 2.59 4.33
CA SER A 104 6.07 3.38 5.13
C SER A 104 6.69 3.56 6.52
N MET A 105 7.01 4.79 6.90
CA MET A 105 7.78 5.09 8.11
C MET A 105 7.00 6.03 9.02
N MET A 106 7.11 5.83 10.34
CA MET A 106 6.56 6.77 11.31
C MET A 106 7.32 8.09 11.27
N GLY A 107 6.59 9.21 11.26
CA GLY A 107 7.19 10.53 11.38
C GLY A 107 7.64 10.82 12.81
N CYS A 108 8.83 11.39 12.95
CA CYS A 108 9.38 11.83 14.22
C CYS A 108 10.02 13.23 14.07
N MET A 109 10.16 13.96 15.18
CA MET A 109 10.90 15.21 15.21
C MET A 109 12.36 14.94 15.57
N ASP A 110 13.30 15.63 14.92
CA ASP A 110 14.70 15.63 15.33
C ASP A 110 14.91 16.47 16.60
N GLU A 111 14.87 15.79 17.74
CA GLU A 111 15.15 16.38 19.06
C GLU A 111 16.62 16.80 19.24
N THR A 112 17.54 16.31 18.40
CA THR A 112 18.98 16.66 18.48
C THR A 112 19.28 18.04 17.90
N ASN A 113 18.34 18.63 17.16
CA ASN A 113 18.49 19.90 16.45
C ASN A 113 19.63 19.90 15.42
N THR A 114 19.93 18.74 14.83
CA THR A 114 21.01 18.57 13.85
C THR A 114 20.52 18.88 12.44
N LEU A 115 19.32 18.44 12.08
CA LEU A 115 18.78 18.60 10.73
C LEU A 115 18.45 20.06 10.41
N GLU A 116 18.81 20.50 9.21
CA GLU A 116 18.38 21.78 8.63
C GLU A 116 17.08 21.64 7.84
N TYR A 117 16.39 22.76 7.60
CA TYR A 117 15.19 22.76 6.75
C TYR A 117 15.52 22.21 5.34
N GLY A 118 14.69 21.30 4.84
CA GLY A 118 14.93 20.53 3.62
C GLY A 118 15.70 19.22 3.82
N GLN A 119 16.19 18.94 5.03
CA GLN A 119 16.88 17.69 5.36
C GLN A 119 16.00 16.76 6.19
N VAL A 120 16.26 15.46 6.07
CA VAL A 120 15.65 14.42 6.90
C VAL A 120 16.69 13.39 7.34
N PHE A 121 16.42 12.67 8.43
CA PHE A 121 17.16 11.46 8.75
C PHE A 121 16.27 10.24 8.53
N VAL A 122 16.79 9.26 7.79
CA VAL A 122 16.06 8.06 7.40
C VAL A 122 16.97 6.86 7.59
N ARG A 123 16.57 5.93 8.45
CA ARG A 123 17.30 4.70 8.73
C ARG A 123 16.37 3.51 8.60
N CYS A 124 16.73 2.58 7.71
CA CYS A 124 15.92 1.39 7.46
C CYS A 124 16.48 0.21 8.24
N SER A 125 15.61 -0.54 8.91
CA SER A 125 15.94 -1.93 9.24
C SER A 125 16.08 -2.71 7.94
N TYR A 126 16.73 -3.86 8.05
CA TYR A 126 16.79 -4.84 6.98
C TYR A 126 15.46 -4.88 6.20
N SER A 127 15.54 -4.60 4.91
CA SER A 127 14.56 -5.12 3.97
C SER A 127 15.11 -6.45 3.51
N THR A 128 14.26 -7.45 3.35
CA THR A 128 14.45 -8.60 2.47
C THR A 128 14.78 -8.10 1.07
N ASN A 129 15.99 -7.53 0.89
CA ASN A 129 16.58 -7.30 -0.39
C ASN A 129 16.81 -8.69 -0.95
N LEU A 130 15.86 -9.10 -1.77
CA LEU A 130 16.12 -10.03 -2.84
C LEU A 130 17.23 -9.38 -3.68
N SER A 131 18.48 -9.64 -3.32
CA SER A 131 19.61 -9.41 -4.20
C SER A 131 19.41 -10.34 -5.40
N LEU A 132 18.65 -9.87 -6.38
CA LEU A 132 18.90 -10.23 -7.75
C LEU A 132 20.22 -9.52 -8.08
N MET A 133 21.35 -10.24 -7.95
CA MET A 133 22.56 -10.17 -8.79
C MET A 133 23.77 -10.78 -8.08
N SER A 134 24.22 -11.95 -8.52
CA SER A 134 25.28 -12.10 -9.53
C SER A 134 25.86 -13.52 -9.45
N GLU A 135 25.87 -14.21 -10.58
CA GLU A 135 26.55 -15.49 -10.73
C GLU A 135 28.04 -15.31 -10.45
N SER A 136 28.57 -16.05 -9.48
CA SER A 136 29.98 -16.51 -9.49
C SER A 136 30.31 -17.37 -8.27
N SER A 137 29.73 -18.57 -8.16
CA SER A 137 30.40 -19.77 -7.62
C SER A 137 29.47 -20.99 -7.64
N PRO A 138 29.85 -22.12 -8.27
CA PRO A 138 28.98 -23.29 -8.40
C PRO A 138 29.29 -24.34 -7.31
N THR A 139 29.27 -24.00 -6.03
CA THR A 139 29.31 -25.01 -4.94
C THR A 139 28.91 -24.37 -3.61
N GLN A 140 27.62 -24.31 -3.32
CA GLN A 140 27.09 -24.32 -1.95
C GLN A 140 25.57 -24.50 -2.00
N ASP A 141 25.05 -25.42 -1.19
CA ASP A 141 23.61 -25.57 -0.95
C ASP A 141 22.99 -24.22 -0.58
N PRO A 142 21.78 -23.88 -1.06
CA PRO A 142 21.10 -22.65 -0.69
C PRO A 142 20.58 -22.76 0.74
N THR A 143 21.49 -22.64 1.71
CA THR A 143 21.11 -22.25 3.05
C THR A 143 20.72 -20.78 2.97
N LEU A 144 19.44 -20.48 3.21
CA LEU A 144 18.96 -19.12 3.43
C LEU A 144 19.65 -18.59 4.70
N THR A 145 20.88 -18.10 4.57
CA THR A 145 21.41 -17.18 5.56
C THR A 145 20.55 -15.93 5.43
N LEU A 146 19.72 -15.71 6.45
CA LEU A 146 19.13 -14.42 6.71
C LEU A 146 20.34 -13.50 6.94
N ASP A 147 20.91 -12.93 5.87
CA ASP A 147 22.07 -12.05 5.96
C ASP A 147 21.64 -10.83 6.78
N CYS A 148 21.90 -10.90 8.09
CA CYS A 148 21.65 -9.89 9.10
C CYS A 148 22.58 -8.71 8.85
N THR A 149 22.33 -7.98 7.77
CA THR A 149 22.98 -6.69 7.53
C THR A 149 22.49 -5.71 8.60
N PRO A 150 23.41 -4.94 9.23
CA PRO A 150 23.00 -3.95 10.21
C PRO A 150 22.08 -2.91 9.55
N PRO A 151 21.17 -2.27 10.31
CA PRO A 151 20.35 -1.21 9.76
C PRO A 151 21.24 -0.13 9.12
N TYR A 152 20.75 0.50 8.06
CA TYR A 152 21.56 1.40 7.23
C TYR A 152 20.86 2.74 7.04
N ASN A 153 21.67 3.79 6.92
CA ASN A 153 21.19 5.14 6.70
C ASN A 153 20.96 5.35 5.20
N ILE A 154 19.84 5.96 4.85
CA ILE A 154 19.56 6.43 3.51
C ILE A 154 20.20 7.81 3.35
N ILE A 155 20.93 8.01 2.25
CA ILE A 155 21.65 9.26 1.98
C ILE A 155 21.31 9.71 0.56
N GLY A 156 21.03 11.01 0.40
CA GLY A 156 20.68 11.61 -0.89
C GLY A 156 19.21 12.01 -0.96
N ASP A 157 18.72 12.25 -2.16
CA ASP A 157 17.36 12.75 -2.35
C ASP A 157 16.33 11.63 -2.10
N VAL A 158 15.30 11.98 -1.34
CA VAL A 158 14.18 11.10 -1.01
C VAL A 158 12.86 11.80 -1.29
N VAL A 159 11.89 11.05 -1.80
CA VAL A 159 10.51 11.51 -1.88
C VAL A 159 9.78 11.12 -0.61
N VAL A 160 9.08 12.10 -0.04
CA VAL A 160 8.24 11.95 1.14
C VAL A 160 6.83 12.38 0.79
N ALA A 161 5.84 11.55 1.14
CA ALA A 161 4.43 11.87 0.95
C ALA A 161 3.57 11.22 2.02
N LYS A 162 2.48 11.88 2.42
CA LYS A 162 1.45 11.28 3.29
C LYS A 162 0.26 10.87 2.45
N SER A 163 -0.34 9.72 2.76
CA SER A 163 -1.60 9.30 2.14
C SER A 163 -2.78 9.70 3.03
N PRO A 164 -3.89 10.20 2.44
CA PRO A 164 -4.12 10.48 1.02
C PRO A 164 -3.41 11.75 0.53
N CYS A 165 -2.80 11.68 -0.65
CA CYS A 165 -2.08 12.79 -1.29
C CYS A 165 -2.94 13.32 -2.45
N LEU A 166 -3.49 14.52 -2.32
CA LEU A 166 -4.40 15.11 -3.32
C LEU A 166 -3.76 16.32 -4.00
N HIS A 167 -3.17 17.22 -3.23
CA HIS A 167 -2.58 18.44 -3.79
C HIS A 167 -1.18 18.13 -4.37
N PRO A 168 -0.80 18.72 -5.52
CA PRO A 168 0.53 18.53 -6.08
C PRO A 168 1.67 18.96 -5.13
N GLY A 169 1.45 19.93 -4.27
CA GLY A 169 2.46 20.32 -3.28
C GLY A 169 2.68 19.32 -2.13
N ASP A 170 1.86 18.27 -2.00
CA ASP A 170 1.91 17.32 -0.87
C ASP A 170 3.05 16.29 -0.97
N VAL A 171 3.64 16.16 -2.15
CA VAL A 171 4.80 15.30 -2.36
C VAL A 171 6.05 16.15 -2.29
N ARG A 172 6.92 15.84 -1.32
CA ARG A 172 8.14 16.59 -1.04
C ARG A 172 9.36 15.80 -1.48
N VAL A 173 10.31 16.49 -2.11
CA VAL A 173 11.68 15.99 -2.28
C VAL A 173 12.53 16.61 -1.19
N LEU A 174 13.10 15.78 -0.33
CA LEU A 174 13.92 16.18 0.81
C LEU A 174 15.28 15.47 0.73
N LYS A 175 16.28 15.99 1.44
CA LYS A 175 17.63 15.42 1.44
C LYS A 175 17.87 14.58 2.68
N ALA A 176 17.98 13.27 2.52
CA ALA A 176 18.35 12.37 3.60
C ALA A 176 19.85 12.49 3.91
N ILE A 177 20.19 12.71 5.19
CA ILE A 177 21.56 12.79 5.70
C ILE A 177 21.77 11.83 6.87
N ALA A 178 23.02 11.47 7.14
CA ALA A 178 23.37 10.67 8.31
C ALA A 178 23.47 11.56 9.55
N VAL A 179 22.83 11.14 10.64
CA VAL A 179 22.93 11.79 11.96
C VAL A 179 23.32 10.70 12.96
N THR A 180 24.54 10.78 13.48
CA THR A 180 25.10 9.72 14.35
C THR A 180 24.26 9.51 15.61
N ASP A 181 23.77 10.59 16.20
CA ASP A 181 23.00 10.57 17.45
C ASP A 181 21.64 9.90 17.29
N LEU A 182 21.10 9.85 16.06
CA LEU A 182 19.84 9.20 15.72
C LEU A 182 20.00 7.74 15.24
N ASN A 183 21.22 7.17 15.20
CA ASN A 183 21.46 5.81 14.68
C ASN A 183 20.76 4.69 15.48
N HIS A 184 20.33 4.97 16.71
CA HIS A 184 19.56 4.04 17.52
C HIS A 184 18.09 3.91 17.06
N MET A 185 17.60 4.88 16.29
CA MET A 185 16.24 4.93 15.77
C MET A 185 16.18 4.32 14.37
N THR A 186 15.30 3.33 14.18
CA THR A 186 15.19 2.56 12.94
C THR A 186 13.73 2.49 12.50
N ASP A 187 13.47 2.53 11.19
CA ASP A 187 12.13 2.50 10.57
C ASP A 187 11.26 3.73 10.83
N CYS A 188 11.91 4.84 11.14
CA CYS A 188 11.32 6.16 11.31
C CYS A 188 11.97 7.16 10.35
N ILE A 189 11.21 8.20 9.99
CA ILE A 189 11.72 9.39 9.32
C ILE A 189 11.72 10.55 10.32
N PHE A 190 12.87 11.21 10.47
CA PHE A 190 13.02 12.36 11.35
C PHE A 190 13.02 13.65 10.52
N PHE A 191 12.17 14.58 10.94
CA PHE A 191 12.01 15.91 10.35
C PHE A 191 12.72 16.96 11.20
N PRO A 192 13.23 18.04 10.58
CA PRO A 192 13.91 19.10 11.28
C PRO A 192 12.92 19.90 12.14
N GLN A 193 13.36 20.33 13.31
CA GLN A 193 12.64 21.34 14.10
C GLN A 193 12.86 22.77 13.54
N LYS A 194 13.86 22.94 12.66
CA LYS A 194 14.21 24.21 12.00
C LYS A 194 13.40 24.40 10.72
N GLY A 195 13.06 25.64 10.41
CA GLY A 195 12.42 26.01 9.15
C GLY A 195 11.28 27.01 9.34
N HIS A 196 10.75 27.48 8.22
CA HIS A 196 9.61 28.41 8.20
C HIS A 196 8.27 27.67 8.28
N ARG A 197 8.23 26.38 7.94
CA ARG A 197 7.04 25.53 7.96
C ARG A 197 7.46 24.08 8.28
N PRO A 198 6.74 23.33 9.12
CA PRO A 198 7.06 21.92 9.35
C PRO A 198 6.82 21.06 8.10
N HIS A 199 7.81 20.26 7.68
CA HIS A 199 7.65 19.31 6.56
C HIS A 199 6.48 18.32 6.73
N PRO A 200 6.15 17.82 7.94
CA PRO A 200 4.90 17.09 8.19
C PRO A 200 3.67 17.82 7.65
N ASN A 201 3.53 19.11 7.97
CA ASN A 201 2.40 19.94 7.56
C ASN A 201 2.39 20.19 6.04
N GLU A 202 3.56 20.23 5.41
CA GLU A 202 3.68 20.33 3.95
C GLU A 202 3.23 19.05 3.23
N CYS A 203 3.19 17.91 3.94
CA CYS A 203 2.77 16.62 3.41
C CYS A 203 1.30 16.36 3.79
N SER A 204 0.36 16.96 3.07
CA SER A 204 -1.08 16.77 3.29
C SER A 204 -1.58 17.20 4.69
N GLY A 205 -0.99 18.26 5.27
CA GLY A 205 -1.41 18.80 6.57
C GLY A 205 -1.12 17.88 7.75
N SER A 206 -0.19 16.93 7.58
CA SER A 206 0.17 15.95 8.61
C SER A 206 0.80 16.57 9.84
N ASP A 207 0.82 15.78 10.92
CA ASP A 207 1.58 16.07 12.13
C ASP A 207 2.46 14.86 12.52
N LEU A 208 2.84 14.78 13.79
CA LEU A 208 3.74 13.78 14.36
C LEU A 208 3.09 13.02 15.53
N ASP A 209 1.78 12.80 15.48
CA ASP A 209 1.02 12.08 16.52
C ASP A 209 0.97 10.54 16.33
N GLY A 210 1.58 10.05 15.25
CA GLY A 210 1.45 8.65 14.80
C GLY A 210 1.38 8.49 13.28
N ASP A 211 1.37 9.59 12.54
CA ASP A 211 1.31 9.59 11.08
C ASP A 211 2.45 8.77 10.41
N LEU A 212 2.06 8.04 9.37
CA LEU A 212 2.96 7.25 8.52
C LEU A 212 3.18 7.94 7.18
N TYR A 213 4.45 8.00 6.78
CA TYR A 213 4.92 8.63 5.55
C TYR A 213 5.42 7.58 4.58
N PHE A 214 5.01 7.70 3.33
CA PHE A 214 5.68 7.04 2.22
C PHE A 214 7.03 7.74 2.00
N VAL A 215 8.12 6.99 2.17
CA VAL A 215 9.48 7.46 1.93
C VAL A 215 10.12 6.58 0.86
N SER A 216 10.61 7.17 -0.23
CA SER A 216 11.27 6.44 -1.32
C SER A 216 12.56 7.12 -1.74
N TRP A 217 13.63 6.34 -1.84
CA TRP A 217 14.93 6.76 -2.38
C TRP A 217 15.22 6.12 -3.74
N ASP A 218 14.17 5.62 -4.40
CA ASP A 218 14.24 5.16 -5.77
C ASP A 218 14.47 6.35 -6.73
N PRO A 219 15.61 6.43 -7.44
CA PRO A 219 15.90 7.53 -8.36
C PRO A 219 14.86 7.68 -9.48
N GLU A 220 14.20 6.58 -9.89
CA GLU A 220 13.17 6.62 -10.93
C GLU A 220 11.86 7.26 -10.44
N LEU A 221 11.66 7.38 -9.12
CA LEU A 221 10.48 7.98 -8.51
C LEU A 221 10.73 9.38 -7.95
N ILE A 222 11.99 9.85 -7.93
CA ILE A 222 12.28 11.24 -7.54
C ILE A 222 11.78 12.15 -8.67
N PRO A 223 10.74 12.97 -8.44
CA PRO A 223 10.21 13.83 -9.47
C PRO A 223 11.20 14.96 -9.80
N PRO A 224 11.32 15.35 -11.08
CA PRO A 224 12.16 16.49 -11.47
C PRO A 224 11.58 17.84 -11.05
N ASN A 225 10.27 17.93 -10.81
CA ASN A 225 9.58 19.17 -10.44
C ASN A 225 8.91 19.04 -9.07
N THR A 226 8.91 20.13 -8.29
CA THR A 226 8.17 20.24 -7.03
C THR A 226 7.23 21.42 -7.08
N TYR A 227 6.16 21.36 -6.29
CA TYR A 227 5.14 22.40 -6.21
C TYR A 227 5.03 22.91 -4.78
N GLU A 228 4.56 24.14 -4.61
CA GLU A 228 4.30 24.70 -3.29
C GLU A 228 3.19 23.89 -2.59
N PRO A 229 3.40 23.48 -1.33
CA PRO A 229 2.39 22.80 -0.52
C PRO A 229 1.12 23.62 -0.40
N MET A 230 -0.03 22.94 -0.34
CA MET A 230 -1.29 23.61 -0.03
C MET A 230 -1.20 24.26 1.35
N ASP A 231 -1.89 25.37 1.55
CA ASP A 231 -2.12 25.89 2.89
C ASP A 231 -3.14 24.98 3.61
N TYR A 232 -2.70 24.39 4.71
CA TYR A 232 -3.48 23.48 5.56
C TYR A 232 -3.95 24.16 6.85
N THR A 233 -3.93 25.49 6.90
CA THR A 233 -4.49 26.24 8.02
C THR A 233 -5.96 25.88 8.19
N ALA A 234 -6.31 25.29 9.34
CA ALA A 234 -7.66 24.89 9.64
C ALA A 234 -8.59 26.11 9.75
N GLU A 235 -9.84 25.95 9.32
CA GLU A 235 -10.87 26.95 9.60
C GLU A 235 -11.14 27.04 11.09
N GLU A 236 -11.45 28.25 11.57
CA GLU A 236 -11.81 28.44 12.98
C GLU A 236 -13.04 27.59 13.31
N PRO A 237 -13.00 26.78 14.39
CA PRO A 237 -14.16 26.02 14.83
C PRO A 237 -15.34 26.94 15.06
N GLN A 238 -16.54 26.48 14.73
CA GLN A 238 -17.75 27.26 15.01
C GLN A 238 -17.92 27.40 16.53
N ALA A 239 -17.56 28.56 17.07
CA ALA A 239 -17.78 28.88 18.46
C ALA A 239 -19.29 29.01 18.71
N LEU A 240 -19.81 28.20 19.63
CA LEU A 240 -21.17 28.34 20.14
C LEU A 240 -21.16 29.38 21.26
N ASP A 241 -22.18 30.24 21.27
CA ASP A 241 -22.38 31.29 22.28
C ASP A 241 -23.01 30.78 23.59
N HIS A 242 -23.14 29.45 23.72
CA HIS A 242 -23.81 28.76 24.83
C HIS A 242 -23.14 27.43 25.15
N GLU A 243 -23.47 26.85 26.30
CA GLU A 243 -23.02 25.51 26.69
C GLU A 243 -23.66 24.43 25.81
N VAL A 244 -22.83 23.53 25.29
CA VAL A 244 -23.24 22.44 24.40
C VAL A 244 -24.26 21.55 25.08
N THR A 245 -25.43 21.37 24.45
CA THR A 245 -26.50 20.52 24.98
C THR A 245 -26.38 19.07 24.50
N ILE A 246 -26.93 18.11 25.25
CA ILE A 246 -26.97 16.68 24.85
C ILE A 246 -27.74 16.52 23.52
N GLN A 247 -28.76 17.34 23.29
CA GLN A 247 -29.55 17.34 22.05
C GLN A 247 -28.70 17.74 20.84
N GLU A 248 -27.80 18.71 20.98
CA GLU A 248 -26.87 19.12 19.91
C GLU A 248 -25.82 18.07 19.64
N ILE A 249 -25.28 17.43 20.68
CA ILE A 249 -24.38 16.27 20.53
C ILE A 249 -25.09 15.16 19.75
N THR A 250 -26.32 14.85 20.13
CA THR A 250 -27.13 13.82 19.46
C THR A 250 -27.37 14.19 18.00
N LYS A 251 -27.76 15.44 17.73
CA LYS A 251 -27.98 15.94 16.37
C LYS A 251 -26.71 15.91 15.52
N HIS A 252 -25.58 16.32 16.07
CA HIS A 252 -24.29 16.27 15.38
C HIS A 252 -23.91 14.82 15.05
N PHE A 253 -24.05 13.91 16.01
CA PHE A 253 -23.79 12.49 15.80
C PHE A 253 -24.70 11.87 14.73
N THR A 254 -25.99 12.22 14.71
CA THR A 254 -26.91 11.72 13.67
C THR A 254 -26.65 12.31 12.29
N ASN A 255 -26.15 13.54 12.22
CA ASN A 255 -25.86 14.21 10.95
C ASN A 255 -24.50 13.82 10.37
N TYR A 256 -23.55 13.39 11.21
CA TYR A 256 -22.19 13.07 10.79
C TYR A 256 -22.13 12.05 9.63
N PRO A 257 -22.83 10.90 9.67
CA PRO A 257 -22.81 9.94 8.57
C PRO A 257 -23.40 10.48 7.26
N LEU A 258 -24.35 11.41 7.34
CA LEU A 258 -25.02 12.01 6.18
C LEU A 258 -24.11 13.03 5.48
N ASN A 259 -23.26 13.69 6.26
CA ASN A 259 -22.42 14.80 5.82
C ASN A 259 -20.96 14.41 5.59
N ASN A 260 -20.56 13.17 5.90
CA ASN A 260 -19.21 12.68 5.66
C ASN A 260 -18.95 12.45 4.16
N ASN A 261 -18.42 13.48 3.50
CA ASN A 261 -18.18 13.50 2.05
C ASN A 261 -16.74 13.13 1.66
N VAL A 262 -15.85 12.76 2.59
CA VAL A 262 -14.42 12.49 2.35
C VAL A 262 -14.21 11.46 1.23
N GLY A 263 -14.94 10.34 1.28
CA GLY A 263 -14.86 9.29 0.26
C GLY A 263 -15.38 9.74 -1.11
N THR A 264 -16.43 10.55 -1.13
CA THR A 264 -17.01 11.12 -2.36
C THR A 264 -16.04 12.09 -3.01
N ILE A 265 -15.48 13.03 -2.25
CA ILE A 265 -14.49 14.01 -2.71
C ILE A 265 -13.25 13.29 -3.25
N SER A 266 -12.73 12.29 -2.53
CA SER A 266 -11.60 11.49 -3.00
C SER A 266 -11.87 10.82 -4.35
N ASN A 267 -13.07 10.26 -4.53
CA ASN A 267 -13.44 9.62 -5.79
C ASN A 267 -13.62 10.63 -6.93
N LEU A 268 -14.25 11.78 -6.69
CA LEU A 268 -14.35 12.85 -7.69
C LEU A 268 -12.97 13.35 -8.10
N HIS A 269 -12.05 13.52 -7.15
CA HIS A 269 -10.68 13.94 -7.42
C HIS A 269 -9.98 12.95 -8.35
N LYS A 270 -10.12 11.63 -8.12
CA LYS A 270 -9.57 10.61 -9.04
C LYS A 270 -10.12 10.76 -10.45
N VAL A 271 -11.41 11.02 -10.61
CA VAL A 271 -12.04 11.16 -11.93
C VAL A 271 -11.52 12.40 -12.65
N PHE A 272 -11.51 13.56 -12.00
CA PHE A 272 -10.99 14.78 -12.62
C PHE A 272 -9.51 14.66 -12.95
N ALA A 273 -8.73 14.13 -12.03
CA ALA A 273 -7.30 14.00 -12.24
C ALA A 273 -6.96 13.00 -13.37
N ASP A 274 -7.78 11.96 -13.59
CA ASP A 274 -7.65 11.08 -14.75
C ASP A 274 -8.09 11.73 -16.07
N LYS A 275 -9.15 12.56 -16.03
CA LYS A 275 -9.78 13.16 -17.21
C LYS A 275 -9.05 14.40 -17.73
N GLU A 276 -8.58 15.25 -16.82
CA GLU A 276 -7.98 16.55 -17.13
C GLU A 276 -6.50 16.41 -17.46
N GLY A 277 -6.02 17.20 -18.45
CA GLY A 277 -4.62 17.12 -18.90
C GLY A 277 -3.60 17.53 -17.83
N GLU A 278 -3.97 18.47 -16.95
CA GLU A 278 -3.14 18.93 -15.84
C GLU A 278 -3.20 18.03 -14.60
N LYS A 279 -3.97 16.93 -14.64
CA LYS A 279 -4.03 15.92 -13.57
C LYS A 279 -4.40 16.53 -12.21
N ALA A 280 -3.60 16.29 -11.16
CA ALA A 280 -3.82 16.87 -9.83
C ALA A 280 -3.68 18.40 -9.80
N GLY A 281 -3.01 18.99 -10.79
CA GLY A 281 -2.88 20.45 -10.92
C GLY A 281 -4.11 21.14 -11.53
N SER A 282 -5.09 20.39 -12.05
CA SER A 282 -6.30 20.99 -12.62
C SER A 282 -7.09 21.78 -11.56
N LYS A 283 -7.81 22.83 -11.99
CA LYS A 283 -8.60 23.68 -11.09
C LYS A 283 -9.58 22.89 -10.23
N GLN A 284 -10.24 21.90 -10.81
CA GLN A 284 -11.19 21.02 -10.13
C GLN A 284 -10.50 20.17 -9.07
N CYS A 285 -9.31 19.63 -9.35
CA CYS A 285 -8.54 18.85 -8.37
C CYS A 285 -8.05 19.71 -7.20
N LEU A 286 -7.56 20.93 -7.48
CA LEU A 286 -7.14 21.87 -6.44
C LEU A 286 -8.30 22.30 -5.55
N GLU A 287 -9.49 22.54 -6.12
CA GLU A 287 -10.71 22.83 -5.36
C GLU A 287 -11.14 21.62 -4.50
N LEU A 288 -11.12 20.42 -5.07
CA LEU A 288 -11.43 19.18 -4.34
C LEU A 288 -10.40 18.87 -3.24
N ALA A 289 -9.12 19.22 -3.41
CA ALA A 289 -8.09 19.04 -2.40
C ALA A 289 -8.36 19.91 -1.17
N LYS A 290 -8.75 21.19 -1.38
CA LYS A 290 -9.16 22.09 -0.28
C LYS A 290 -10.41 21.57 0.44
N MET A 291 -11.43 21.16 -0.32
CA MET A 291 -12.64 20.57 0.23
C MET A 291 -12.36 19.28 1.00
N PHE A 292 -11.41 18.47 0.55
CA PHE A 292 -11.01 17.24 1.23
C PHE A 292 -10.40 17.55 2.60
N SER A 293 -9.51 18.53 2.68
CA SER A 293 -8.92 18.98 3.95
C SER A 293 -10.00 19.44 4.93
N ALA A 294 -10.91 20.32 4.49
CA ALA A 294 -12.02 20.78 5.33
C ALA A 294 -12.94 19.63 5.77
N ALA A 295 -13.19 18.65 4.89
CA ALA A 295 -14.04 17.50 5.20
C ALA A 295 -13.41 16.53 6.21
N VAL A 296 -12.08 16.42 6.24
CA VAL A 296 -11.35 15.63 7.26
C VAL A 296 -11.46 16.29 8.63
N ASP A 297 -11.43 17.62 8.69
CA ASP A 297 -11.55 18.38 9.94
C ASP A 297 -13.01 18.66 10.35
N PHE A 298 -14.00 18.34 9.52
CA PHE A 298 -15.44 18.46 9.86
C PHE A 298 -15.81 17.94 11.27
N PRO A 299 -15.39 16.73 11.72
CA PRO A 299 -15.69 16.28 13.08
C PRO A 299 -15.05 17.14 14.19
N LYS A 300 -14.05 17.97 13.89
CA LYS A 300 -13.41 18.89 14.83
C LYS A 300 -14.00 20.31 14.74
N THR A 301 -14.27 20.79 13.54
CA THR A 301 -14.67 22.19 13.29
C THR A 301 -16.19 22.38 13.22
N GLY A 302 -16.94 21.32 12.92
CA GLY A 302 -18.39 21.38 12.67
C GLY A 302 -18.76 21.92 11.28
N VAL A 303 -17.79 22.27 10.43
CA VAL A 303 -18.04 22.92 9.14
C VAL A 303 -18.37 21.89 8.05
N GLU A 304 -19.63 21.88 7.61
CA GLU A 304 -20.09 20.95 6.57
C GLU A 304 -19.57 21.34 5.18
N VAL A 305 -18.92 20.39 4.50
CA VAL A 305 -18.45 20.57 3.12
C VAL A 305 -19.52 20.14 2.12
N LYS A 306 -19.98 21.10 1.31
CA LYS A 306 -20.93 20.88 0.21
C LYS A 306 -20.21 20.91 -1.12
N ILE A 307 -20.36 19.84 -1.89
CA ILE A 307 -19.75 19.71 -3.21
C ILE A 307 -20.58 20.53 -4.21
N PRO A 308 -20.00 21.53 -4.90
CA PRO A 308 -20.73 22.36 -5.85
C PRO A 308 -21.10 21.61 -7.14
N PRO A 309 -22.15 22.06 -7.85
CA PRO A 309 -22.69 21.34 -8.99
C PRO A 309 -21.70 21.03 -10.12
N HIS A 310 -20.72 21.90 -10.35
CA HIS A 310 -19.72 21.73 -11.42
C HIS A 310 -18.71 20.62 -11.15
N LEU A 311 -18.59 20.16 -9.90
CA LEU A 311 -17.71 19.05 -9.51
C LEU A 311 -18.42 17.69 -9.57
N TYR A 312 -19.69 17.62 -9.95
CA TYR A 312 -20.35 16.32 -10.18
C TYR A 312 -20.00 15.75 -11.56
N VAL A 313 -19.56 14.49 -11.55
CA VAL A 313 -19.21 13.74 -12.76
C VAL A 313 -20.26 12.67 -13.08
N LYS A 314 -20.59 12.54 -14.36
CA LYS A 314 -21.56 11.55 -14.88
C LYS A 314 -20.91 10.22 -15.27
N GLU A 315 -19.67 10.29 -15.72
CA GLU A 315 -18.90 9.13 -16.21
C GLU A 315 -17.65 8.96 -15.35
N TYR A 316 -17.23 7.70 -15.17
CA TYR A 316 -16.11 7.31 -14.33
C TYR A 316 -15.09 6.53 -15.16
N PRO A 317 -13.79 6.55 -14.82
CA PRO A 317 -12.82 5.75 -15.55
C PRO A 317 -13.05 4.26 -15.33
N ASP A 318 -12.74 3.47 -16.35
CA ASP A 318 -12.94 2.02 -16.40
C ASP A 318 -12.27 1.26 -15.23
N PHE A 319 -11.14 1.75 -14.72
CA PHE A 319 -10.44 1.14 -13.60
C PHE A 319 -11.12 1.27 -12.24
N MET A 320 -12.19 2.08 -12.12
CA MET A 320 -13.00 2.21 -10.90
C MET A 320 -14.11 1.16 -10.81
N GLU A 321 -14.41 0.43 -11.90
CA GLU A 321 -15.39 -0.66 -11.96
C GLU A 321 -16.75 -0.34 -11.30
N ASN A 322 -17.26 0.88 -11.48
CA ASN A 322 -18.55 1.28 -10.89
C ASN A 322 -19.72 0.69 -11.70
N GLN A 323 -20.30 -0.43 -11.21
CA GLN A 323 -21.33 -1.20 -11.92
C GLN A 323 -22.59 -0.40 -12.26
N ASN A 324 -22.90 0.64 -11.48
CA ASN A 324 -24.13 1.41 -11.61
C ASN A 324 -23.95 2.72 -12.41
N LYS A 325 -22.76 2.97 -12.98
CA LYS A 325 -22.43 4.23 -13.66
C LYS A 325 -21.81 4.00 -15.02
N LEU A 326 -21.96 4.99 -15.90
CA LEU A 326 -21.30 5.01 -17.20
C LEU A 326 -19.78 5.05 -17.01
N ALA A 327 -19.07 4.27 -17.81
CA ALA A 327 -17.61 4.17 -17.74
C ALA A 327 -16.96 4.62 -19.05
N TYR A 328 -15.86 5.36 -18.96
CA TYR A 328 -15.00 5.70 -20.10
C TYR A 328 -13.65 5.01 -19.97
N LYS A 329 -12.98 4.78 -21.09
CA LYS A 329 -11.64 4.17 -21.12
C LYS A 329 -10.59 5.20 -20.70
N SER A 330 -10.02 5.06 -19.51
CA SER A 330 -8.95 5.95 -19.02
C SER A 330 -7.73 5.89 -19.93
N LYS A 331 -7.10 7.03 -20.20
CA LYS A 331 -5.87 7.14 -21.01
C LYS A 331 -4.60 7.14 -20.14
N THR A 332 -4.74 7.23 -18.82
CA THR A 332 -3.59 7.28 -17.90
C THR A 332 -2.94 5.91 -17.75
N VAL A 333 -1.75 5.92 -17.13
CA VAL A 333 -1.02 4.71 -16.77
C VAL A 333 -1.87 3.75 -15.93
N ILE A 334 -2.67 4.25 -14.98
CA ILE A 334 -3.53 3.38 -14.15
C ILE A 334 -4.57 2.65 -15.00
N GLY A 335 -5.21 3.35 -15.94
CA GLY A 335 -6.12 2.72 -16.88
C GLY A 335 -5.44 1.62 -17.70
N LYS A 336 -4.21 1.86 -18.18
CA LYS A 336 -3.43 0.86 -18.93
C LYS A 336 -3.15 -0.37 -18.07
N LEU A 337 -2.55 -0.19 -16.89
CA LEU A 337 -2.19 -1.26 -15.96
C LEU A 337 -3.41 -2.09 -15.55
N PHE A 338 -4.53 -1.42 -15.25
CA PHE A 338 -5.80 -2.08 -14.93
C PHE A 338 -6.26 -3.00 -16.06
N ARG A 339 -6.25 -2.52 -17.30
CA ARG A 339 -6.68 -3.29 -18.47
C ARG A 339 -5.72 -4.43 -18.79
N GLU A 340 -4.43 -4.27 -18.58
CA GLU A 340 -3.45 -5.34 -18.73
C GLU A 340 -3.76 -6.51 -17.78
N LEU A 341 -4.00 -6.22 -16.50
CA LEU A 341 -4.39 -7.26 -15.55
C LEU A 341 -5.78 -7.82 -15.83
N LYS A 342 -6.71 -7.01 -16.33
CA LYS A 342 -8.05 -7.48 -16.70
C LYS A 342 -8.03 -8.49 -17.86
N LYS A 343 -7.04 -8.39 -18.76
CA LYS A 343 -6.84 -9.38 -19.85
C LYS A 343 -6.36 -10.73 -19.37
N LEU A 344 -5.69 -10.80 -18.21
CA LEU A 344 -5.27 -12.08 -17.62
C LEU A 344 -6.47 -12.97 -17.23
N GLY A 345 -7.69 -12.42 -17.25
CA GLY A 345 -8.93 -13.14 -16.97
C GLY A 345 -9.23 -13.21 -15.48
N PRO A 346 -10.42 -13.72 -15.10
CA PRO A 346 -10.61 -14.23 -13.74
C PRO A 346 -9.60 -15.36 -13.50
N PRO A 347 -9.26 -15.65 -12.24
CA PRO A 347 -8.43 -16.78 -11.90
C PRO A 347 -8.89 -17.99 -12.69
N SER A 348 -8.08 -18.47 -13.63
CA SER A 348 -8.21 -19.86 -13.99
C SER A 348 -7.74 -20.58 -12.74
N ILE A 349 -8.69 -20.91 -11.86
CA ILE A 349 -8.69 -22.26 -11.31
C ILE A 349 -8.87 -23.11 -12.57
N SER A 350 -7.81 -23.23 -13.38
CA SER A 350 -7.70 -24.24 -14.41
C SER A 350 -7.89 -25.47 -13.57
N SER A 351 -9.12 -26.00 -13.65
CA SER A 351 -9.58 -27.25 -13.10
C SER A 351 -8.35 -28.00 -12.67
N THR A 352 -8.00 -27.90 -11.38
CA THR A 352 -6.91 -28.66 -10.80
C THR A 352 -7.07 -30.01 -11.43
N SER A 353 -6.07 -30.41 -12.20
CA SER A 353 -6.10 -31.60 -13.01
C SER A 353 -6.89 -32.64 -12.26
N SER A 354 -7.77 -33.35 -12.97
CA SER A 354 -8.38 -34.59 -12.51
C SER A 354 -7.34 -35.68 -12.21
N THR A 355 -6.13 -35.31 -11.74
CA THR A 355 -5.27 -36.13 -10.92
C THR A 355 -6.09 -36.53 -9.70
N PRO A 356 -6.42 -37.82 -9.57
CA PRO A 356 -7.00 -38.34 -8.35
C PRO A 356 -6.14 -37.88 -7.18
N LEU A 357 -6.74 -37.44 -6.07
CA LEU A 357 -5.98 -37.24 -4.83
C LEU A 357 -5.33 -38.58 -4.48
N SER A 358 -4.05 -38.73 -4.85
CA SER A 358 -3.27 -39.89 -4.49
C SER A 358 -2.84 -39.73 -3.04
N HIS A 359 -2.95 -40.81 -2.28
CA HIS A 359 -2.45 -40.85 -0.91
C HIS A 359 -0.97 -40.44 -0.89
N ASP A 360 -0.65 -39.37 -0.16
CA ASP A 360 0.72 -38.93 0.03
C ASP A 360 1.45 -39.95 0.91
N LYS A 361 2.34 -40.72 0.30
CA LYS A 361 3.07 -41.80 0.96
C LYS A 361 4.08 -41.27 1.97
N ASP A 362 4.52 -40.02 1.83
CA ASP A 362 5.50 -39.40 2.72
C ASP A 362 4.87 -39.01 4.07
N LEU A 363 3.54 -38.85 4.10
CA LEU A 363 2.77 -38.58 5.33
C LEU A 363 2.31 -39.87 6.05
N VAL A 364 2.65 -41.04 5.51
CA VAL A 364 2.25 -42.33 6.11
C VAL A 364 3.18 -42.68 7.26
N PHE A 365 2.66 -42.55 8.48
CA PHE A 365 3.38 -42.98 9.68
C PHE A 365 3.32 -44.51 9.85
N MET A 366 4.45 -45.14 10.21
CA MET A 366 4.49 -46.58 10.45
C MET A 366 3.57 -46.97 11.63
N GLY A 367 2.67 -47.93 11.41
CA GLY A 367 1.71 -48.37 12.42
C GLY A 367 0.39 -47.59 12.44
N PHE A 368 0.17 -46.68 11.47
CA PHE A 368 -1.12 -45.97 11.34
C PHE A 368 -2.33 -46.92 11.26
N GLN A 369 -2.13 -48.15 10.77
CA GLN A 369 -3.17 -49.18 10.65
C GLN A 369 -3.87 -49.46 11.98
N ASN A 370 -3.13 -49.37 13.10
CA ASN A 370 -3.67 -49.61 14.45
C ASN A 370 -4.64 -48.52 14.91
N HIS A 371 -4.71 -47.38 14.20
CA HIS A 371 -5.51 -46.22 14.58
C HIS A 371 -6.69 -45.96 13.62
N ILE A 372 -6.88 -46.80 12.59
CA ILE A 372 -7.91 -46.58 11.56
C ILE A 372 -9.32 -46.61 12.14
N GLU A 373 -9.63 -47.56 13.02
CA GLU A 373 -10.96 -47.67 13.64
C GLU A 373 -11.29 -46.43 14.47
N LEU A 374 -10.38 -46.04 15.37
CA LEU A 374 -10.53 -44.84 16.19
C LEU A 374 -10.68 -43.57 15.35
N ALA A 375 -9.86 -43.41 14.30
CA ALA A 375 -9.94 -42.27 13.39
C ALA A 375 -11.29 -42.21 12.64
N THR A 376 -11.83 -43.37 12.26
CA THR A 376 -13.14 -43.48 11.58
C THR A 376 -14.27 -43.00 12.49
N ASP A 377 -14.22 -43.35 13.77
CA ASP A 377 -15.23 -42.92 14.74
C ASP A 377 -15.17 -41.42 15.03
N TYR A 378 -13.97 -40.85 15.19
CA TYR A 378 -13.80 -39.41 15.31
C TYR A 378 -14.29 -38.66 14.06
N LYS A 379 -13.99 -39.17 12.87
CA LYS A 379 -14.47 -38.57 11.62
C LYS A 379 -16.00 -38.57 11.55
N LYS A 380 -16.66 -39.69 11.86
CA LYS A 380 -18.14 -39.76 11.91
C LYS A 380 -18.72 -38.73 12.89
N SER A 381 -18.11 -38.58 14.07
CA SER A 381 -18.53 -37.59 15.06
C SER A 381 -18.40 -36.15 14.53
N TYR A 382 -17.26 -35.83 13.90
CA TYR A 382 -17.04 -34.53 13.27
C TYR A 382 -18.06 -34.25 12.14
N ASP A 383 -18.26 -35.20 11.24
CA ASP A 383 -19.22 -35.08 10.13
C ASP A 383 -20.67 -34.95 10.61
N SER A 384 -21.00 -35.50 11.78
CA SER A 384 -22.30 -35.31 12.42
C SER A 384 -22.45 -33.91 13.01
N LYS A 385 -21.37 -33.34 13.57
CA LYS A 385 -21.38 -31.98 14.13
C LYS A 385 -21.44 -30.89 13.07
N LEU A 386 -20.86 -31.11 11.89
CA LEU A 386 -20.93 -30.17 10.77
C LEU A 386 -22.31 -30.10 10.08
N ARG A 387 -23.15 -31.13 10.28
CA ARG A 387 -24.51 -31.20 9.71
C ARG A 387 -25.58 -30.55 10.57
N HIS A 388 -25.20 -30.08 11.77
CA HIS A 388 -26.00 -29.27 12.68
C HIS A 388 -25.37 -27.90 12.79
#